data_AF-A0A1T4TMW4-F1
#
_entry.id   AF-A0A1T4TMW4-F1
#
_cell.length_a   1.000
_cell.length_b   1.000
_cell.length_c   1.000
_cell.angle_alpha   90.00
_cell.angle_beta   90.00
_cell.angle_gamma   90.00
#
_symmetry.space_group_name_H-M   'P 1'
#
loop_
_entity.id
_entity.type
_entity.pdbx_description
1 polymer ?
#
loop_
_entity_poly.entity_id
_entity_poly.type
_entity_poly.pdbx_seq_one_letter_code
_entity_poly.pdbx_strand_id
1 'polypeptide(L)'
;MPSWTKGRVALAGDAAYCASPAAGIGGSLAVQGAAALAEALEKHGENFEAVFAEYNKNLRPFIEAVQAEAELNVREHFILRTDEAIRRRNVEGF
;
A
#
# COMPACT_ATOMS: atom_id res chain seq x y z
N MET A 1 1.02 -10.61 0.81
CA MET A 1 0.47 -11.47 1.88
C MET A 1 -0.99 -11.81 1.54
N PRO A 2 -1.45 -13.06 1.70
CA PRO A 2 -2.78 -13.47 1.26
C PRO A 2 -3.94 -12.86 2.07
N SER A 3 -3.73 -12.50 3.34
CA SER A 3 -4.70 -11.79 4.18
C SER A 3 -3.95 -10.89 5.18
N TRP A 4 -4.56 -9.77 5.56
CA TRP A 4 -4.06 -8.88 6.63
C TRP A 4 -4.68 -9.17 7.99
N THR A 5 -5.57 -10.15 8.07
CA THR A 5 -6.38 -10.42 9.26
C THR A 5 -6.40 -11.90 9.61
N LYS A 6 -6.53 -12.21 10.90
CA LYS A 6 -6.68 -13.56 11.43
C LYS A 6 -7.43 -13.55 12.76
N GLY A 7 -8.55 -14.27 12.83
CA GLY A 7 -9.40 -14.27 14.03
C GLY A 7 -9.90 -12.85 14.32
N ARG A 8 -9.50 -12.29 15.46
CA ARG A 8 -9.84 -10.91 15.89
C ARG A 8 -8.68 -9.93 15.78
N VAL A 9 -7.64 -10.29 15.03
CA VAL A 9 -6.43 -9.46 14.85
C VAL A 9 -6.35 -8.98 13.41
N ALA A 10 -6.06 -7.69 13.24
CA ALA A 10 -5.79 -7.06 11.96
C ALA A 10 -4.42 -6.37 11.97
N LEU A 11 -3.69 -6.51 10.88
CA LEU A 11 -2.53 -5.68 10.56
C LEU A 11 -3.03 -4.41 9.84
N ALA A 12 -2.38 -3.29 10.09
CA ALA A 12 -2.66 -2.01 9.43
C ALA A 12 -1.36 -1.24 9.15
N GLY A 13 -1.42 -0.28 8.23
CA GLY A 13 -0.26 0.51 7.80
C GLY A 13 0.85 -0.37 7.23
N ASP A 14 2.10 0.01 7.50
CA ASP A 14 3.27 -0.69 6.99
C ASP A 14 3.35 -2.16 7.45
N ALA A 15 2.75 -2.52 8.59
CA ALA A 15 2.68 -3.91 9.03
C ALA A 15 1.83 -4.79 8.09
N ALA A 16 0.87 -4.20 7.37
CA ALA A 16 0.00 -4.90 6.44
C ALA A 16 0.43 -4.75 4.97
N TYR A 17 0.77 -3.52 4.56
CA TYR A 17 0.90 -3.15 3.15
C TYR A 17 1.95 -2.06 2.91
N CYS A 18 3.13 -2.20 3.50
CA CYS A 18 4.26 -1.33 3.14
C CYS A 18 4.45 -1.27 1.61
N ALA A 19 4.47 -0.06 1.06
CA ALA A 19 4.48 0.17 -0.38
C ALA A 19 5.86 0.46 -0.98
N SER A 20 6.94 0.40 -0.19
CA SER A 20 8.27 0.95 -0.48
C SER A 20 8.35 2.49 -0.30
N PRO A 21 9.49 3.03 0.19
CA PRO A 21 9.75 4.47 0.15
C PRO A 21 9.61 5.10 -1.24
N ALA A 22 9.82 4.32 -2.30
CA ALA A 22 9.65 4.77 -3.69
C ALA A 22 8.19 5.14 -4.05
N ALA A 23 7.22 4.70 -3.25
CA ALA A 23 5.83 5.17 -3.38
C ALA A 23 5.64 6.57 -2.80
N GLY A 24 6.42 6.97 -1.80
CA GLY A 24 6.30 8.26 -1.10
C GLY A 24 5.00 8.45 -0.28
N ILE A 25 4.10 7.46 -0.24
CA ILE A 25 2.74 7.64 0.31
C ILE A 25 2.39 6.73 1.50
N GLY A 26 3.37 6.07 2.15
CA GLY A 26 3.13 5.15 3.27
C GLY A 26 2.27 5.75 4.40
N GLY A 27 2.52 7.01 4.78
CA GLY A 27 1.70 7.72 5.77
C GLY A 27 0.25 7.90 5.33
N SER A 28 0.03 8.28 4.07
CA SER A 28 -1.30 8.40 3.47
C SER A 28 -2.02 7.04 3.41
N LEU A 29 -1.31 5.97 3.10
CA LEU A 29 -1.87 4.60 3.09
C LEU A 29 -2.29 4.15 4.49
N ALA A 30 -1.51 4.48 5.52
CA ALA A 30 -1.86 4.17 6.90
C ALA A 30 -3.18 4.84 7.31
N VAL A 31 -3.36 6.12 6.96
CA VAL A 31 -4.60 6.87 7.24
C VAL A 31 -5.78 6.30 6.46
N GLN A 32 -5.62 6.07 5.15
CA GLN A 32 -6.68 5.50 4.31
C GLN A 32 -7.09 4.10 4.76
N GLY A 33 -6.13 3.26 5.13
CA GLY A 33 -6.42 1.93 5.64
C GLY A 33 -7.06 1.94 7.02
N ALA A 34 -6.74 2.90 7.89
CA ALA A 34 -7.45 3.09 9.15
C ALA A 34 -8.90 3.51 8.91
N ALA A 35 -9.15 4.42 7.97
CA ALA A 35 -10.50 4.84 7.59
C ALA A 35 -11.32 3.66 7.03
N ALA A 36 -10.76 2.88 6.10
CA ALA A 36 -11.43 1.71 5.53
C ALA A 36 -11.79 0.65 6.60
N LEU A 37 -10.93 0.46 7.60
CA LEU A 37 -11.22 -0.44 8.72
C LEU A 37 -12.34 0.11 9.61
N ALA A 38 -12.33 1.41 9.89
CA ALA A 38 -13.38 2.08 10.67
C ALA A 38 -14.74 2.02 9.98
N GLU A 39 -14.81 2.28 8.67
CA GLU A 39 -16.04 2.16 7.88
C GLU A 39 -16.60 0.73 7.90
N ALA A 40 -15.73 -0.28 7.77
CA ALA A 40 -16.14 -1.67 7.86
C ALA A 40 -16.67 -2.04 9.25
N LEU A 41 -16.04 -1.53 10.32
CA LEU A 41 -16.50 -1.70 11.70
C LEU A 41 -17.85 -1.03 11.94
N GLU A 42 -18.04 0.19 11.44
CA GLU A 42 -19.32 0.91 11.56
C GLU A 42 -20.45 0.15 10.87
N LYS A 43 -20.17 -0.42 9.69
CA LYS A 43 -21.15 -1.15 8.89
C LYS A 43 -21.53 -2.52 9.46
N HIS A 44 -20.57 -3.27 10.00
CA HIS A 44 -20.76 -4.67 10.38
C HIS A 44 -20.73 -4.93 11.89
N GLY A 45 -20.39 -3.92 12.71
CA GLY A 45 -20.34 -4.02 14.16
C GLY A 45 -19.37 -5.10 14.65
N GLU A 46 -19.83 -5.96 15.57
CA GLU A 46 -19.02 -7.04 16.15
C GLU A 46 -18.87 -8.28 15.24
N ASN A 47 -19.43 -8.26 14.02
CA ASN A 47 -19.20 -9.31 13.04
C ASN A 47 -17.82 -9.14 12.38
N PHE A 48 -16.76 -9.45 13.15
CA PHE A 48 -15.38 -9.27 12.72
C PHE A 48 -15.00 -10.05 11.46
N GLU A 49 -15.68 -11.17 11.18
CA GLU A 49 -15.50 -11.90 9.93
C GLU A 49 -15.92 -11.05 8.73
N ALA A 50 -17.10 -10.42 8.80
CA ALA A 50 -17.59 -9.53 7.75
C ALA A 50 -16.78 -8.22 7.66
N VAL A 51 -16.43 -7.62 8.81
CA VAL A 51 -15.55 -6.44 8.88
C VAL A 51 -14.24 -6.71 8.14
N PHE A 52 -13.57 -7.81 8.48
CA PHE A 52 -12.25 -8.12 7.92
C PHE A 52 -12.31 -8.61 6.48
N ALA A 53 -13.39 -9.27 6.07
CA ALA A 53 -13.63 -9.60 4.67
C ALA A 53 -13.77 -8.33 3.82
N GLU A 54 -14.56 -7.35 4.28
CA GLU A 54 -14.74 -6.07 3.57
C GLU A 54 -13.45 -5.25 3.55
N TYR A 55 -12.75 -5.14 4.69
CA TYR A 55 -11.45 -4.47 4.79
C TYR A 55 -10.42 -5.02 3.79
N ASN A 56 -10.25 -6.35 3.75
CA ASN A 56 -9.32 -6.97 2.80
C ASN A 56 -9.77 -6.80 1.36
N LYS A 57 -11.06 -6.95 1.06
CA LYS A 57 -11.57 -6.94 -0.31
C LYS A 57 -11.49 -5.54 -0.94
N ASN A 58 -11.91 -4.52 -0.21
CA ASN A 58 -12.09 -3.18 -0.78
C ASN A 58 -10.76 -2.42 -0.87
N LEU A 59 -9.89 -2.56 0.13
CA LEU A 59 -8.64 -1.81 0.19
C LEU A 59 -7.54 -2.42 -0.71
N ARG A 60 -7.57 -3.74 -0.93
CA ARG A 60 -6.49 -4.46 -1.63
C ARG A 60 -6.21 -4.02 -3.06
N PRO A 61 -7.20 -3.81 -3.95
CA PRO A 61 -6.91 -3.37 -5.31
C PRO A 61 -6.15 -2.03 -5.35
N PHE A 62 -6.51 -1.10 -4.47
CA PHE A 62 -5.84 0.20 -4.37
C PHE A 62 -4.39 0.04 -3.89
N ILE A 63 -4.17 -0.73 -2.83
CA ILE A 63 -2.85 -1.00 -2.29
C ILE A 63 -1.94 -1.70 -3.32
N GLU A 64 -2.47 -2.71 -4.02
CA GLU A 64 -1.71 -3.47 -5.01
C GLU A 64 -1.30 -2.58 -6.20
N ALA A 65 -2.18 -1.65 -6.63
CA ALA A 65 -1.83 -0.67 -7.66
C ALA A 65 -0.69 0.25 -7.23
N VAL A 66 -0.75 0.79 -6.00
CA VAL A 66 0.31 1.63 -5.43
C VAL A 66 1.63 0.86 -5.31
N GLN A 67 1.60 -0.39 -4.85
CA GLN A 67 2.79 -1.24 -4.73
C GLN A 67 3.43 -1.52 -6.09
N ALA A 68 2.61 -1.79 -7.12
CA ALA A 68 3.10 -2.00 -8.48
C ALA A 68 3.75 -0.74 -9.07
N GLU A 69 3.14 0.42 -8.88
CA GLU A 69 3.71 1.71 -9.31
C GLU A 69 5.04 2.00 -8.60
N ALA A 70 5.12 1.73 -7.30
CA ALA A 70 6.35 1.88 -6.55
C ALA A 70 7.47 0.96 -7.06
N GLU A 71 7.15 -0.28 -7.45
CA GLU A 71 8.12 -1.19 -8.07
C GLU A 71 8.65 -0.63 -9.40
N LEU A 72 7.77 -0.08 -10.25
CA LEU A 72 8.19 0.59 -11.48
C LEU A 72 9.10 1.78 -11.19
N ASN A 73 8.73 2.62 -10.21
CA ASN A 73 9.54 3.77 -9.82
C ASN A 73 10.94 3.37 -9.33
N VAL A 74 11.06 2.25 -8.60
CA VAL A 74 12.38 1.73 -8.20
C VAL A 74 13.24 1.42 -9.42
N ARG A 75 12.67 0.77 -10.45
CA ARG A 75 13.40 0.34 -11.65
C ARG A 75 13.77 1.51 -12.55
N GLU A 76 12.85 2.44 -12.75
CA GLU A 76 12.99 3.52 -13.73
C GLU A 76 13.68 4.77 -13.19
N HIS A 77 13.67 5.00 -11.88
CA HIS A 77 14.17 6.26 -11.31
C HIS A 77 15.24 6.08 -10.20
N PHE A 78 15.19 4.99 -9.43
CA PHE A 78 16.12 4.77 -8.32
C PHE A 78 17.32 3.90 -8.71
N ILE A 79 17.08 2.77 -9.40
CA ILE A 79 18.11 1.77 -9.72
C ILE A 79 18.35 1.73 -11.24
N LEU A 80 18.97 2.80 -11.72
CA LEU A 80 19.31 2.96 -13.13
C LEU A 80 20.51 2.08 -13.52
N ARG A 81 20.37 1.34 -14.61
CA ARG A 81 21.38 0.33 -15.03
C ARG A 81 22.51 0.89 -15.89
N THR A 82 22.41 2.13 -16.36
CA THR A 82 23.41 2.74 -17.25
C THR A 82 23.76 4.16 -16.80
N ASP A 83 25.01 4.56 -17.03
CA ASP A 83 25.50 5.91 -16.75
C ASP A 83 24.75 6.98 -17.56
N GLU A 84 24.30 6.63 -18.76
CA GLU A 84 23.46 7.51 -19.58
C GLU A 84 22.12 7.79 -18.91
N ALA A 85 21.44 6.76 -18.41
CA ALA A 85 20.18 6.94 -17.70
C ALA A 85 20.37 7.75 -16.41
N ILE A 86 21.46 7.49 -15.67
CA ILE A 86 21.81 8.26 -14.46
C ILE A 86 22.00 9.75 -14.80
N ARG A 87 22.76 10.04 -15.87
CA ARG A 87 22.98 11.42 -16.33
C ARG A 87 21.68 12.09 -16.75
N ARG A 88 20.82 11.40 -17.51
CA ARG A 88 19.52 11.92 -17.94
C ARG A 88 18.66 12.31 -16.74
N ARG A 89 18.46 11.41 -15.78
CA ARG A 89 17.71 11.70 -14.53
C ARG A 89 18.29 12.91 -13.77
N ASN A 90 19.61 13.01 -13.67
CA ASN A 90 20.25 14.13 -12.95
C ASN A 90 20.05 15.49 -13.63
N VAL A 91 19.80 15.51 -14.95
CA VAL A 91 19.54 16.74 -15.71
C VAL A 91 18.04 17.07 -15.75
N GLU A 92 17.19 16.07 -15.93
CA GLU A 92 15.74 16.23 -16.14
C GLU A 92 14.92 16.25 -14.84
N GLY A 93 15.43 15.67 -13.75
CA GLY A 93 14.69 15.51 -12.50
C GLY A 93 13.82 14.25 -12.48
N PHE A 94 12.92 14.18 -11.49
CA PHE A 94 11.86 13.16 -11.38
C PHE A 94 10.58 13.67 -12.01
#